data_AF-A0A9W9ZUZ0-F1
#
_entry.id   AF-A0A9W9ZUZ0-F1
#
_cell.length_a   1.000
_cell.length_b   1.000
_cell.length_c   1.000
_cell.angle_alpha   90.00
_cell.angle_beta   90.00
_cell.angle_gamma   90.00
#
_symmetry.space_group_name_H-M   'P 1'
#
loop_
_entity.id
_entity.type
_entity.pdbx_description
1 polymer ?
#
loop_
_entity_poly.entity_id
_entity_poly.type
_entity_poly.pdbx_seq_one_letter_code
_entity_poly.pdbx_strand_id
1 'polypeptide(L)'
;MSDLAKQFHGGTVYQAFLSATSYHRWHSPVSGTIYKTELVDGSYYSQTHNIQDDPASPNMSQGYLAQVAARGIVYIEADNPDIGLMCFVSIGMSEVSSNEITVKEKDKVKKGDQLGMFHFGGSTHCLIFRPEVKIEFDTRGQIPGLHTHNIPVKAKIATVFPADKKE
;
A
#
# COMPACT_ATOMS: atom_id res chain seq x y z
N MET A 1 -19.15 4.15 -2.22
CA MET A 1 -17.85 4.50 -1.60
C MET A 1 -18.13 5.03 -0.20
N SER A 2 -17.44 4.51 0.82
CA SER A 2 -17.62 4.97 2.22
C SER A 2 -17.15 6.42 2.38
N ASP A 3 -17.63 7.12 3.41
CA ASP A 3 -17.20 8.50 3.66
C ASP A 3 -15.70 8.59 3.98
N LEU A 4 -15.13 7.55 4.59
CA LEU A 4 -13.69 7.42 4.80
C LEU A 4 -12.92 7.33 3.47
N ALA A 5 -13.36 6.48 2.54
CA ALA A 5 -12.71 6.32 1.25
C ALA A 5 -12.81 7.58 0.38
N LYS A 6 -13.92 8.34 0.46
CA LYS A 6 -14.08 9.61 -0.28
C LYS A 6 -12.99 10.63 0.03
N GLN A 7 -12.42 10.61 1.24
CA GLN A 7 -11.34 11.54 1.62
C GLN A 7 -10.05 11.34 0.81
N PHE A 8 -9.86 10.17 0.20
CA PHE A 8 -8.69 9.86 -0.62
C PHE A 8 -8.92 10.08 -2.12
N HIS A 9 -10.13 10.50 -2.52
CA HIS A 9 -10.44 10.74 -3.93
C HIS A 9 -9.59 11.89 -4.49
N GLY A 10 -8.94 11.67 -5.63
CA GLY A 10 -7.97 12.61 -6.21
C GLY A 10 -6.61 12.61 -5.51
N GLY A 11 -6.40 11.70 -4.55
CA GLY A 11 -5.16 11.53 -3.81
C GLY A 11 -4.03 10.93 -4.63
N THR A 12 -2.87 10.80 -3.98
CA THR A 12 -1.67 10.22 -4.57
C THR A 12 -1.50 8.78 -4.12
N VAL A 13 -1.18 7.88 -5.06
CA VAL A 13 -0.93 6.46 -4.79
C VAL A 13 0.51 6.11 -5.13
N TYR A 14 1.18 5.44 -4.20
CA TYR A 14 2.39 4.67 -4.46
C TYR A 14 2.03 3.20 -4.39
N GLN A 15 2.31 2.44 -5.44
CA GLN A 15 2.11 0.99 -5.46
C GLN A 15 3.45 0.31 -5.73
N ALA A 16 3.76 -0.72 -4.92
CA ALA A 16 4.98 -1.50 -5.08
C ALA A 16 4.71 -2.99 -5.02
N PHE A 17 5.26 -3.66 -6.02
CA PHE A 17 5.26 -5.11 -6.17
C PHE A 17 6.36 -5.74 -5.32
N LEU A 18 6.03 -6.84 -4.66
CA LEU A 18 6.94 -7.69 -3.90
C LEU A 18 6.97 -9.06 -4.60
N SER A 19 8.10 -9.37 -5.24
CA SER A 19 8.35 -10.68 -5.84
C SER A 19 8.27 -11.80 -4.80
N ALA A 20 8.12 -13.05 -5.23
CA ALA A 20 8.01 -14.20 -4.33
C ALA A 20 9.19 -14.37 -3.35
N THR A 21 10.36 -13.84 -3.69
CA THR A 21 11.58 -13.90 -2.87
C THR A 21 11.83 -12.62 -2.07
N SER A 22 10.92 -11.64 -2.14
CA SER A 22 11.02 -10.41 -1.38
C SER A 22 10.69 -10.63 0.10
N TYR A 23 10.95 -9.63 0.93
CA TYR A 23 10.50 -9.62 2.34
C TYR A 23 9.01 -9.26 2.41
N HIS A 24 8.20 -10.12 3.04
CA HIS A 24 6.73 -10.04 3.00
C HIS A 24 6.06 -9.56 4.29
N ARG A 25 6.80 -8.91 5.18
CA ARG A 25 6.19 -8.15 6.30
C ARG A 25 6.14 -6.68 5.97
N TRP A 26 5.07 -6.03 6.40
CA TRP A 26 4.84 -4.61 6.14
C TRP A 26 5.11 -3.81 7.38
N HIS A 27 5.63 -2.62 7.19
CA HIS A 27 6.03 -1.74 8.26
C HIS A 27 5.41 -0.37 8.08
N SER A 28 5.13 0.31 9.18
CA SER A 28 4.50 1.62 9.18
C SER A 28 5.40 2.62 8.46
N PRO A 29 4.90 3.30 7.41
CA PRO A 29 5.69 4.30 6.68
C PRO A 29 5.89 5.59 7.49
N VAL A 30 5.04 5.80 8.51
CA VAL A 30 4.98 7.00 9.36
C VAL A 30 4.86 6.62 10.84
N SER A 31 5.19 7.54 11.73
CA SER A 31 4.75 7.45 13.12
C SER A 31 3.33 8.01 13.24
N GLY A 32 2.51 7.43 14.10
CA GLY A 32 1.12 7.85 14.24
C GLY A 32 0.27 6.93 15.11
N THR A 33 -1.04 7.07 14.95
CA THR A 33 -2.04 6.20 15.56
C THR A 33 -2.79 5.42 14.49
N ILE A 34 -2.97 4.12 14.71
CA ILE A 34 -3.85 3.31 13.86
C ILE A 34 -5.28 3.79 14.05
N TYR A 35 -5.85 4.38 13.00
CA TYR A 35 -7.20 4.94 13.01
C TYR A 35 -8.24 3.83 12.85
N LYS A 36 -8.04 2.95 11.87
CA LYS A 36 -8.96 1.86 11.53
C LYS A 36 -8.21 0.75 10.81
N THR A 37 -8.64 -0.49 10.99
CA THR A 37 -8.18 -1.62 10.18
C THR A 37 -9.37 -2.34 9.54
N GLU A 38 -9.21 -2.84 8.32
CA GLU A 38 -10.24 -3.59 7.62
C GLU A 38 -9.62 -4.76 6.84
N LEU A 39 -10.24 -5.93 6.93
CA LEU A 39 -9.99 -7.04 6.00
C LEU A 39 -11.14 -7.06 5.00
N VAL A 40 -10.78 -7.06 3.72
CA VAL A 40 -11.75 -7.08 2.62
C VAL A 40 -11.54 -8.35 1.84
N ASP A 41 -12.55 -9.21 1.85
CA ASP A 41 -12.58 -10.40 1.02
C ASP A 41 -12.51 -10.02 -0.47
N GLY A 42 -11.85 -10.85 -1.25
CA GLY A 42 -11.67 -10.63 -2.67
C GLY A 42 -11.13 -11.86 -3.35
N SER A 43 -10.90 -11.75 -4.66
CA SER A 43 -10.32 -12.83 -5.43
C SER A 43 -8.89 -13.13 -4.95
N TYR A 44 -8.54 -14.41 -4.90
CA TYR A 44 -7.16 -14.85 -4.76
C TYR A 44 -6.51 -14.93 -6.15
N TYR A 45 -7.19 -15.57 -7.10
CA TYR A 45 -6.74 -15.75 -8.47
C TYR A 45 -7.78 -15.23 -9.46
N SER A 46 -7.40 -14.29 -10.31
CA SER A 46 -8.25 -13.76 -11.37
C SER A 46 -7.46 -13.68 -12.66
N GLN A 47 -7.76 -14.57 -13.61
CA GLN A 47 -7.15 -14.63 -14.93
C GLN A 47 -8.19 -15.01 -15.98
N THR A 48 -8.01 -14.53 -17.20
CA THR A 48 -8.82 -14.96 -18.33
C THR A 48 -8.43 -16.38 -18.77
N HIS A 49 -9.35 -17.35 -18.66
CA HIS A 49 -9.07 -18.77 -18.89
C HIS A 49 -8.60 -19.12 -20.31
N ASN A 50 -8.90 -18.29 -21.31
CA ASN A 50 -8.64 -18.57 -22.73
C ASN A 50 -7.37 -17.88 -23.26
N ILE A 51 -6.54 -17.27 -22.41
CA ILE A 51 -5.28 -16.64 -22.79
C ILE A 51 -4.13 -17.37 -22.10
N GLN A 52 -3.38 -18.15 -22.87
CA GLN A 52 -2.28 -18.99 -22.38
C GLN A 52 -1.11 -18.15 -21.82
N ASP A 53 -0.70 -17.11 -22.57
CA ASP A 53 0.37 -16.17 -22.20
C ASP A 53 -0.22 -14.76 -22.04
N ASP A 54 -0.97 -14.56 -20.96
CA ASP A 54 -1.67 -13.31 -20.72
C ASP A 54 -0.68 -12.15 -20.43
N PRO A 55 -0.55 -11.15 -21.31
CA PRO A 55 0.27 -9.98 -21.02
C PRO A 55 -0.29 -9.14 -19.88
N ALA A 56 -1.56 -9.34 -19.49
CA ALA A 56 -2.19 -8.80 -18.29
C ALA A 56 -2.06 -9.73 -17.07
N SER A 57 -1.09 -10.66 -17.10
CA SER A 57 -0.64 -11.43 -15.93
C SER A 57 -0.50 -10.53 -14.70
N PRO A 58 -0.68 -11.04 -13.46
CA PRO A 58 -0.83 -10.22 -12.25
C PRO A 58 0.19 -9.09 -12.09
N ASN A 59 1.44 -9.30 -12.51
CA ASN A 59 2.48 -8.26 -12.54
C ASN A 59 2.08 -7.02 -13.36
N MET A 60 1.41 -7.19 -14.50
CA MET A 60 0.95 -6.11 -15.38
C MET A 60 -0.45 -5.59 -15.02
N SER A 61 -1.14 -6.23 -14.07
CA SER A 61 -2.53 -5.93 -13.66
C SER A 61 -2.64 -5.29 -12.28
N GLN A 62 -1.63 -4.53 -11.86
CA GLN A 62 -1.51 -3.94 -10.52
C GLN A 62 -2.73 -3.08 -10.12
N GLY A 63 -3.25 -2.26 -11.04
CA GLY A 63 -4.44 -1.44 -10.79
C GLY A 63 -5.73 -2.27 -10.69
N TYR A 64 -5.86 -3.32 -11.49
CA TYR A 64 -7.00 -4.24 -11.45
C TYR A 64 -7.01 -5.04 -10.13
N LEU A 65 -5.86 -5.57 -9.72
CA LEU A 65 -5.70 -6.31 -8.46
C LEU A 65 -6.13 -5.47 -7.25
N ALA A 66 -5.79 -4.17 -7.23
CA ALA A 66 -6.23 -3.27 -6.18
C ALA A 66 -7.77 -3.19 -6.04
N GLN A 67 -8.52 -3.47 -7.10
CA GLN A 67 -9.99 -3.46 -7.11
C GLN A 67 -10.62 -4.80 -6.75
N VAL A 68 -10.01 -5.93 -7.13
CA VAL A 68 -10.66 -7.25 -7.00
C VAL A 68 -10.06 -8.18 -5.95
N ALA A 69 -8.78 -8.02 -5.61
CA ALA A 69 -8.08 -9.00 -4.80
C ALA A 69 -8.45 -8.89 -3.30
N ALA A 70 -8.16 -9.93 -2.53
CA ALA A 70 -8.22 -9.86 -1.07
C ALA A 70 -7.25 -8.79 -0.55
N ARG A 71 -7.71 -7.96 0.41
CA ARG A 71 -6.95 -6.81 0.91
C ARG A 71 -6.97 -6.69 2.43
N GLY A 72 -5.85 -6.24 2.98
CA GLY A 72 -5.77 -5.67 4.32
C GLY A 72 -5.58 -4.16 4.23
N ILE A 73 -6.42 -3.41 4.91
CA ILE A 73 -6.42 -1.94 4.88
C ILE A 73 -6.09 -1.44 6.28
N VAL A 74 -5.09 -0.58 6.39
CA VAL A 74 -4.66 0.04 7.65
C VAL A 74 -4.65 1.54 7.45
N TYR A 75 -5.59 2.22 8.11
CA TYR A 75 -5.63 3.68 8.17
C TYR A 75 -4.78 4.16 9.33
N ILE A 76 -3.90 5.13 9.07
CA ILE A 76 -2.95 5.67 10.05
C ILE A 76 -3.12 7.18 10.08
N GLU A 77 -3.50 7.72 11.23
CA GLU A 77 -3.42 9.15 11.50
C GLU A 77 -1.96 9.46 11.84
N ALA A 78 -1.25 10.08 10.90
CA ALA A 78 0.17 10.37 11.07
C ALA A 78 0.36 11.48 12.12
N ASP A 79 1.43 11.36 12.93
CA ASP A 79 1.80 12.44 13.87
C ASP A 79 2.21 13.73 13.12
N ASN A 80 2.61 13.62 11.85
CA ASN A 80 2.86 14.77 10.99
C ASN A 80 1.53 15.24 10.34
N PRO A 81 1.03 16.45 10.69
CA PRO A 81 -0.25 16.95 10.17
C PRO A 81 -0.24 17.22 8.65
N ASP A 82 0.93 17.42 8.04
CA ASP A 82 1.03 17.59 6.58
C ASP A 82 0.77 16.29 5.81
N ILE A 83 0.81 15.14 6.49
CA ILE A 83 0.35 13.85 5.99
C ILE A 83 -1.10 13.62 6.43
N GLY A 84 -1.35 13.84 7.73
CA GLY A 84 -2.61 13.51 8.40
C GLY A 84 -3.01 12.05 8.18
N LEU A 85 -4.29 11.81 7.98
CA LEU A 85 -4.80 10.47 7.68
C LEU A 85 -4.24 9.95 6.34
N MET A 86 -3.53 8.82 6.40
CA MET A 86 -3.07 8.05 5.26
C MET A 86 -3.51 6.59 5.34
N CYS A 87 -3.37 5.85 4.24
CA CYS A 87 -3.73 4.44 4.20
C CYS A 87 -2.60 3.57 3.65
N PHE A 88 -2.31 2.47 4.34
CA PHE A 88 -1.56 1.34 3.82
C PHE A 88 -2.55 0.25 3.39
N VAL A 89 -2.39 -0.30 2.19
CA VAL A 89 -3.21 -1.40 1.68
C VAL A 89 -2.32 -2.55 1.24
N SER A 90 -2.41 -3.70 1.91
CA SER A 90 -1.86 -4.95 1.42
C SER A 90 -2.84 -5.57 0.41
N ILE A 91 -2.32 -6.07 -0.71
CA ILE A 91 -3.12 -6.61 -1.81
C ILE A 91 -2.55 -7.99 -2.17
N GLY A 92 -3.41 -9.00 -2.07
CA GLY A 92 -3.08 -10.36 -2.48
C GLY A 92 -2.82 -10.47 -3.99
N MET A 93 -2.02 -11.46 -4.39
CA MET A 93 -1.73 -11.73 -5.79
C MET A 93 -1.54 -13.23 -6.03
N SER A 94 -2.25 -13.77 -7.02
CA SER A 94 -2.19 -15.19 -7.42
C SER A 94 -2.49 -16.15 -6.26
N GLU A 95 -1.50 -16.91 -5.79
CA GLU A 95 -1.67 -17.87 -4.70
C GLU A 95 -1.61 -17.18 -3.32
N VAL A 96 -1.17 -15.92 -3.26
CA VAL A 96 -1.07 -15.14 -2.01
C VAL A 96 -2.36 -14.39 -1.74
N SER A 97 -3.10 -14.81 -0.73
CA SER A 97 -4.30 -14.12 -0.25
C SER A 97 -4.30 -13.77 1.24
N SER A 98 -3.32 -14.29 1.99
CA SER A 98 -3.20 -14.05 3.43
C SER A 98 -2.87 -12.58 3.72
N ASN A 99 -3.80 -11.83 4.29
CA ASN A 99 -3.56 -10.48 4.76
C ASN A 99 -3.63 -10.46 6.29
N GLU A 100 -2.53 -10.78 6.98
CA GLU A 100 -2.53 -10.73 8.45
C GLU A 100 -2.17 -9.32 8.92
N ILE A 101 -3.14 -8.61 9.50
CA ILE A 101 -2.91 -7.33 10.19
C ILE A 101 -2.62 -7.63 11.66
N THR A 102 -1.47 -7.16 12.17
CA THR A 102 -1.04 -7.42 13.56
C THR A 102 -1.27 -6.24 14.50
N VAL A 103 -1.58 -5.07 13.96
CA VAL A 103 -1.91 -3.85 14.73
C VAL A 103 -3.41 -3.68 14.89
N LYS A 104 -3.84 -2.96 15.93
CA LYS A 104 -5.24 -2.70 16.26
C LYS A 104 -5.53 -1.21 16.26
N GLU A 105 -6.81 -0.87 16.10
CA GLU A 105 -7.26 0.51 16.26
C GLU A 105 -6.78 1.10 17.58
N LYS A 106 -6.38 2.38 17.55
CA LYS A 106 -5.80 3.16 18.65
C LYS A 106 -4.37 2.80 19.05
N ASP A 107 -3.77 1.75 18.47
CA ASP A 107 -2.35 1.48 18.69
C ASP A 107 -1.49 2.67 18.22
N LYS A 108 -0.46 2.99 19.01
CA LYS A 108 0.58 3.93 18.64
C LYS A 108 1.71 3.17 17.95
N VAL A 109 2.12 3.63 16.77
CA VAL A 109 3.21 3.04 16.00
C VAL A 109 4.26 4.09 15.70
N LYS A 110 5.53 3.68 15.68
CA LYS A 110 6.64 4.46 15.14
C LYS A 110 6.89 4.06 13.70
N LYS A 111 7.45 4.99 12.92
CA LYS A 111 7.95 4.67 11.57
C LYS A 111 8.88 3.45 11.61
N GLY A 112 8.51 2.44 10.83
CA GLY A 112 9.23 1.17 10.73
C GLY A 112 8.77 0.07 11.69
N ASP A 113 7.76 0.31 12.54
CA ASP A 113 7.11 -0.75 13.32
C ASP A 113 6.27 -1.65 12.40
N GLN A 114 6.15 -2.94 12.73
CA GLN A 114 5.43 -3.89 11.88
C GLN A 114 3.91 -3.65 11.92
N LEU A 115 3.27 -3.62 10.75
CA LEU A 115 1.81 -3.53 10.61
C LEU A 115 1.15 -4.90 10.41
N GLY A 116 1.86 -5.82 9.76
CA GLY A 116 1.33 -7.13 9.38
C GLY A 116 2.24 -7.88 8.41
N MET A 117 1.73 -8.96 7.80
CA MET A 117 2.47 -9.74 6.81
C MET A 117 1.59 -10.57 5.86
N PHE A 118 2.18 -10.91 4.71
CA PHE A 118 1.75 -12.08 3.92
C PHE A 118 2.48 -13.32 4.43
N HIS A 119 1.80 -14.46 4.43
CA HIS A 119 2.36 -15.77 4.82
C HIS A 119 3.06 -16.48 3.66
N PHE A 120 2.83 -16.02 2.43
CA PHE A 120 3.47 -16.51 1.22
C PHE A 120 3.87 -15.34 0.31
N GLY A 121 4.87 -15.57 -0.54
CA GLY A 121 5.48 -14.52 -1.35
C GLY A 121 4.82 -14.31 -2.72
N GLY A 122 4.94 -13.09 -3.26
CA GLY A 122 4.30 -12.66 -4.51
C GLY A 122 3.04 -11.83 -4.23
N SER A 123 3.20 -10.52 -4.03
CA SER A 123 2.10 -9.65 -3.65
C SER A 123 2.36 -8.19 -4.01
N THR A 124 1.40 -7.31 -3.78
CA THR A 124 1.58 -5.86 -3.93
C THR A 124 1.03 -5.13 -2.72
N HIS A 125 1.45 -3.88 -2.54
CA HIS A 125 0.88 -2.99 -1.56
C HIS A 125 0.79 -1.57 -2.09
N CYS A 126 -0.13 -0.79 -1.51
CA CYS A 126 -0.29 0.63 -1.79
C CYS A 126 -0.06 1.46 -0.54
N LEU A 127 0.52 2.64 -0.74
CA LEU A 127 0.38 3.79 0.14
C LEU A 127 -0.53 4.80 -0.55
N ILE A 128 -1.55 5.25 0.16
CA ILE A 128 -2.54 6.17 -0.36
C ILE A 128 -2.56 7.42 0.52
N PHE A 129 -2.34 8.56 -0.11
CA PHE A 129 -2.31 9.87 0.52
C PHE A 129 -3.51 10.70 0.06
N ARG A 130 -4.05 11.53 0.95
CA ARG A 130 -5.16 12.45 0.63
C ARG A 130 -4.71 13.53 -0.37
N PRO A 131 -5.62 14.12 -1.17
CA PRO A 131 -5.29 15.05 -2.26
C PRO A 131 -4.52 16.30 -1.83
N GLU A 132 -4.66 16.73 -0.58
CA GLU A 132 -3.93 17.87 -0.02
C GLU A 132 -2.45 17.59 0.30
N VAL A 133 -2.03 16.32 0.35
CA VAL A 133 -0.67 15.94 0.74
C VAL A 133 0.29 16.23 -0.41
N LYS A 134 1.19 17.18 -0.19
CA LYS A 134 2.28 17.50 -1.13
C LYS A 134 3.44 16.52 -0.92
N ILE A 135 3.51 15.50 -1.76
CA ILE A 135 4.51 14.43 -1.66
C ILE A 135 5.35 14.33 -2.92
N GLU A 136 6.67 14.17 -2.75
CA GLU A 136 7.61 13.88 -3.81
C GLU A 136 8.29 12.54 -3.54
N PHE A 137 8.13 11.59 -4.46
CA PHE A 137 8.72 10.26 -4.31
C PHE A 137 10.20 10.24 -4.73
N ASP A 138 11.00 9.58 -3.92
CA ASP A 138 12.40 9.28 -4.22
C ASP A 138 12.46 7.91 -4.91
N THR A 139 12.58 7.92 -6.25
CA THR A 139 12.68 6.68 -7.03
C THR A 139 14.06 6.04 -6.93
N ARG A 140 15.04 6.69 -6.28
CA ARG A 140 16.42 6.21 -6.10
C ARG A 140 17.08 5.89 -7.44
N GLY A 141 16.82 6.71 -8.46
CA GLY A 141 17.33 6.54 -9.82
C GLY A 141 16.65 5.42 -10.62
N GLN A 142 15.61 4.79 -10.06
CA GLN A 142 14.83 3.78 -10.76
C GLN A 142 13.71 4.43 -11.57
N ILE A 143 13.38 3.82 -12.70
CA ILE A 143 12.17 4.13 -13.45
C ILE A 143 11.06 3.19 -12.91
N PRO A 144 9.93 3.71 -12.40
CA PRO A 144 8.83 2.89 -11.95
C PRO A 144 8.39 1.88 -13.02
N GLY A 145 8.27 0.61 -12.64
CA GLY A 145 7.92 -0.47 -13.54
C GLY A 145 8.32 -1.84 -12.98
N LEU A 146 8.20 -2.88 -13.79
CA LEU A 146 8.47 -4.26 -13.33
C LEU A 146 9.94 -4.59 -13.12
N HIS A 147 10.85 -3.77 -13.63
CA HIS A 147 12.29 -4.01 -13.58
C HIS A 147 12.98 -3.27 -12.44
N THR A 148 12.22 -2.78 -11.45
CA THR A 148 12.77 -2.17 -10.24
C THR A 148 13.33 -3.21 -9.28
N HIS A 149 14.26 -2.80 -8.42
CA HIS A 149 14.78 -3.59 -7.31
C HIS A 149 14.13 -3.19 -5.98
N ASN A 150 14.18 -4.12 -5.02
CA ASN A 150 13.63 -3.91 -3.68
C ASN A 150 14.27 -2.70 -2.98
N ILE A 151 13.42 -1.84 -2.41
CA ILE A 151 13.86 -0.77 -1.51
C ILE A 151 13.91 -1.33 -0.08
N PRO A 152 15.03 -1.19 0.66
CA PRO A 152 15.13 -1.70 2.03
C PRO A 152 14.10 -1.07 2.97
N VAL A 153 13.64 -1.86 3.95
CA VAL A 153 12.77 -1.36 5.02
C VAL A 153 13.46 -0.20 5.74
N LYS A 154 12.70 0.86 6.07
CA LYS A 154 13.16 2.14 6.63
C LYS A 154 13.98 3.04 5.69
N ALA A 155 14.28 2.63 4.46
CA ALA A 155 14.85 3.56 3.47
C ALA A 155 13.85 4.69 3.17
N LYS A 156 14.37 5.85 2.80
CA LYS A 156 13.54 6.97 2.34
C LYS A 156 12.90 6.61 1.01
N ILE A 157 11.59 6.82 0.91
CA ILE A 157 10.81 6.63 -0.33
C ILE A 157 10.14 7.92 -0.81
N ALA A 158 10.00 8.93 0.06
CA ALA A 158 9.39 10.20 -0.28
C ALA A 158 9.78 11.31 0.71
N THR A 159 9.58 12.55 0.27
CA THR A 159 9.54 13.76 1.11
C THR A 159 8.11 14.30 1.10
N VAL A 160 7.61 14.74 2.26
CA VAL A 160 6.35 15.48 2.37
C VAL A 160 6.67 16.94 2.66
N PHE A 161 5.99 17.84 1.97
CA PHE A 161 6.14 19.29 2.11
C PHE A 161 4.94 19.87 2.85
N PRO A 162 5.12 20.99 3.57
CA PRO A 162 4.02 21.69 4.22
C PRO A 162 2.89 22.00 3.24
N ALA A 163 1.66 21.76 3.67
CA ALA A 163 0.50 22.21 2.91
C ALA A 163 0.52 23.75 2.83
N ASP A 164 0.04 24.32 1.72
CA ASP A 164 -0.15 25.77 1.68
C ASP A 164 -1.16 26.12 2.76
N LYS A 165 -0.78 27.04 3.66
CA LYS A 165 -1.73 27.59 4.62
C LYS A 165 -2.83 28.26 3.80
N LYS A 166 -4.04 27.70 3.84
CA LYS A 166 -5.21 28.43 3.36
C LYS A 166 -5.37 29.65 4.26
N GLU A 167 -5.20 30.84 3.69
CA GLU A 167 -5.64 32.11 4.31
C GLU A 167 -7.14 32.09 4.55
#